data_AF-A0A937Z329-F1
#
_entry.id   AF-A0A937Z329-F1
#
_cell.length_a   1.000
_cell.length_b   1.000
_cell.length_c   1.000
_cell.angle_alpha   90.00
_cell.angle_beta   90.00
_cell.angle_gamma   90.00
#
_symmetry.space_group_name_H-M   'P 1'
#
loop_
_entity.id
_entity.type
_entity.pdbx_description
1 polymer ?
#
loop_
_entity_poly.entity_id
_entity_poly.type
_entity_poly.pdbx_seq_one_letter_code
_entity_poly.pdbx_strand_id
1 'polypeptide(L)'
;MFPDDPAVINARTDLGARGDGVADDAEALQRGLDQSCGMDSRESKVLYLPDGVYRVTRTLVVRSAIGPWLYGQSRDGVIIRLDDNTPDCTSVLRTHPREEDPGSADWFMRNLRDLTVDVGRNPETDGIRYFATNTGILRNVRVAGHGKLGINAGFMQISGPNLIQDVEIGGFEKGVLSQWVWGQTLSRVMIRNCREVGLEVCANSVAVEDLTVENAPLAVLNTYPNDWTWWGGVVALLGGRFSGGSPEGPAIRNASVLYARDVQTHGFASALSSTTPGGDVKGPDITEYPSHEPRRLFETPAPGPRLAIQPEPQTLWETDLTRWVCANDHGAVPGDNQDDAEAFQRAIDAAAAAGATTVYFRGICGSNGESVLWLWACQPTAASVPRKYLARATPGE
;
A
#
# COMPACT_ATOMS: atom_id res chain seq x y z
N MET A 1 -2.66 2.38 -17.85
CA MET A 1 -3.75 2.67 -18.81
C MET A 1 -4.75 1.53 -18.81
N PHE A 2 -6.02 1.80 -19.07
CA PHE A 2 -7.10 0.82 -19.11
C PHE A 2 -7.87 0.92 -20.44
N PRO A 3 -8.47 -0.17 -20.93
CA PRO A 3 -9.42 -0.12 -22.05
C PRO A 3 -10.62 0.79 -21.73
N ASP A 4 -11.26 1.31 -22.78
CA ASP A 4 -12.57 1.96 -22.68
C ASP A 4 -13.62 0.88 -22.39
N ASP A 5 -13.95 0.71 -21.11
CA ASP A 5 -14.76 -0.40 -20.61
C ASP A 5 -15.72 0.07 -19.51
N PRO A 6 -16.98 -0.40 -19.46
CA PRO A 6 -17.94 -0.02 -18.43
C PRO A 6 -17.49 -0.27 -16.98
N ALA A 7 -16.53 -1.16 -16.75
CA ALA A 7 -15.95 -1.45 -15.44
C ALA A 7 -14.88 -0.43 -14.99
N VAL A 8 -14.56 0.55 -15.83
CA VAL A 8 -13.57 1.61 -15.59
C VAL A 8 -14.27 2.96 -15.66
N ILE A 9 -14.00 3.81 -14.67
CA ILE A 9 -14.42 5.21 -14.64
C ILE A 9 -13.18 6.06 -14.81
N ASN A 10 -13.11 6.82 -15.89
CA ASN A 10 -12.04 7.77 -16.15
C ASN A 10 -12.40 9.13 -15.56
N ALA A 11 -11.54 9.63 -14.67
CA ALA A 11 -11.77 10.89 -13.97
C ALA A 11 -12.02 12.09 -14.89
N ARG A 12 -11.39 12.13 -16.07
CA ARG A 12 -11.54 13.25 -17.00
C ARG A 12 -12.77 13.10 -17.89
N THR A 13 -12.88 11.98 -18.59
CA THR A 13 -13.94 11.80 -19.61
C THR A 13 -15.31 11.56 -18.99
N ASP A 14 -15.37 10.93 -17.82
CA ASP A 14 -16.66 10.48 -17.25
C ASP A 14 -17.10 11.35 -16.08
N LEU A 15 -16.16 11.91 -15.32
CA LEU A 15 -16.43 12.71 -14.12
C LEU A 15 -16.20 14.22 -14.32
N GLY A 16 -15.55 14.62 -15.41
CA GLY A 16 -15.31 16.02 -15.75
C GLY A 16 -14.15 16.67 -15.00
N ALA A 17 -13.30 15.90 -14.32
CA ALA A 17 -12.07 16.42 -13.72
C ALA A 17 -11.18 17.02 -14.81
N ARG A 18 -10.54 18.16 -14.53
CA ARG A 18 -9.64 18.83 -15.48
C ARG A 18 -8.23 18.28 -15.38
N GLY A 19 -7.73 18.07 -14.16
CA GLY A 19 -6.35 17.65 -13.92
C GLY A 19 -5.33 18.65 -14.48
N ASP A 20 -5.67 19.95 -14.49
CA ASP A 20 -4.87 21.05 -15.04
C ASP A 20 -4.10 21.84 -13.97
N GLY A 21 -4.26 21.48 -12.69
CA GLY A 21 -3.66 22.15 -11.54
C GLY A 21 -4.32 23.46 -11.13
N VAL A 22 -5.40 23.86 -11.81
CA VAL A 22 -6.10 25.14 -11.60
C VAL A 22 -7.54 24.92 -11.16
N ALA A 23 -8.30 24.12 -11.91
CA ALA A 23 -9.68 23.81 -11.56
C ALA A 23 -9.74 23.01 -10.26
N ASP A 24 -10.79 23.23 -9.46
CA ASP A 24 -11.03 22.40 -8.29
C ASP A 24 -11.68 21.07 -8.73
N ASP A 25 -10.90 19.99 -8.65
CA ASP A 25 -11.32 18.65 -9.03
C ASP A 25 -11.88 17.85 -7.85
N ALA A 26 -12.01 18.43 -6.66
CA ALA A 26 -12.41 17.70 -5.45
C ALA A 26 -13.79 17.05 -5.56
N GLU A 27 -14.76 17.70 -6.22
CA GLU A 27 -16.09 17.12 -6.45
C GLU A 27 -16.05 15.94 -7.42
N ALA A 28 -15.36 16.10 -8.55
CA ALA A 28 -15.23 15.05 -9.55
C ALA A 28 -14.52 13.82 -8.98
N LEU A 29 -13.41 14.02 -8.26
CA LEU A 29 -12.68 12.92 -7.63
C LEU A 29 -13.48 12.26 -6.50
N GLN A 30 -14.20 13.02 -5.67
CA GLN A 30 -15.05 12.44 -4.63
C GLN A 30 -16.15 11.57 -5.23
N ARG A 31 -16.82 12.03 -6.29
CA ARG A 31 -17.80 11.22 -7.02
C ARG A 31 -17.19 9.95 -7.58
N GLY A 32 -15.97 10.04 -8.11
CA GLY A 32 -15.24 8.87 -8.60
C GLY A 32 -14.94 7.85 -7.51
N LEU A 33 -14.53 8.29 -6.32
CA LEU A 33 -14.30 7.41 -5.18
C LEU A 33 -15.59 6.71 -4.75
N ASP A 34 -16.70 7.45 -4.65
CA ASP A 34 -18.01 6.92 -4.29
C ASP A 34 -18.48 5.87 -5.32
N GLN A 35 -18.31 6.15 -6.62
CA GLN A 35 -18.66 5.21 -7.70
C GLN A 35 -17.72 4.00 -7.77
N SER A 36 -16.42 4.18 -7.56
CA SER A 36 -15.46 3.08 -7.48
C SER A 36 -15.83 2.09 -6.38
N CYS A 37 -16.34 2.61 -5.26
CA CYS A 37 -16.85 1.83 -4.15
C CYS A 37 -18.24 1.21 -4.37
N GLY A 38 -18.85 1.40 -5.55
CA GLY A 38 -20.17 0.89 -5.88
C GLY A 38 -21.32 1.57 -5.15
N MET A 39 -21.14 2.79 -4.62
CA MET A 39 -22.21 3.47 -3.86
C MET A 39 -23.45 3.80 -4.72
N ASP A 40 -23.27 4.05 -6.02
CA ASP A 40 -24.35 4.42 -6.93
C ASP A 40 -25.00 3.21 -7.63
N SER A 41 -24.20 2.17 -7.93
CA SER A 41 -24.62 1.03 -8.78
C SER A 41 -24.64 -0.31 -8.07
N ARG A 42 -24.11 -0.41 -6.84
CA ARG A 42 -23.71 -1.66 -6.14
C ARG A 42 -22.59 -2.45 -6.81
N GLU A 43 -22.10 -1.99 -7.95
CA GLU A 43 -20.99 -2.60 -8.67
C GLU A 43 -19.74 -1.77 -8.44
N SER A 44 -18.66 -2.40 -7.98
CA SER A 44 -17.40 -1.68 -7.88
C SER A 44 -16.74 -1.49 -9.24
N LYS A 45 -16.02 -0.39 -9.38
CA LYS A 45 -15.33 -0.01 -10.62
C LYS A 45 -13.93 0.49 -10.33
N VAL A 46 -13.05 0.34 -11.31
CA VAL A 46 -11.75 1.03 -11.27
C VAL A 46 -11.99 2.51 -11.48
N LEU A 47 -11.51 3.35 -10.57
CA LEU A 47 -11.33 4.77 -10.81
C LEU A 47 -9.94 5.00 -11.40
N TYR A 48 -9.89 5.36 -12.68
CA TYR A 48 -8.67 5.67 -13.41
C TYR A 48 -8.42 7.17 -13.48
N LEU A 49 -7.21 7.61 -13.08
CA LEU A 49 -6.75 8.99 -13.21
C LEU A 49 -5.68 9.07 -14.30
N PRO A 50 -5.97 9.71 -15.45
CA PRO A 50 -4.93 10.09 -16.41
C PRO A 50 -3.89 11.02 -15.80
N ASP A 51 -2.68 11.09 -16.37
CA ASP A 51 -1.64 12.02 -15.91
C ASP A 51 -2.15 13.48 -15.90
N GLY A 52 -1.94 14.16 -14.78
CA GLY A 52 -2.47 15.49 -14.50
C GLY A 52 -2.27 15.91 -13.05
N VAL A 53 -2.42 17.21 -12.81
CA VAL A 53 -2.45 17.77 -11.45
C VAL A 53 -3.91 18.04 -11.09
N TYR A 54 -4.44 17.25 -10.18
CA TYR A 54 -5.81 17.36 -9.69
C TYR A 54 -5.78 18.20 -8.42
N ARG A 55 -6.04 19.50 -8.56
CA ARG A 55 -6.12 20.41 -7.42
C ARG A 55 -7.39 20.11 -6.64
N VAL A 56 -7.27 19.97 -5.32
CA VAL A 56 -8.39 19.75 -4.41
C VAL A 56 -8.37 20.77 -3.28
N THR A 57 -9.56 21.18 -2.82
CA THR A 57 -9.73 22.17 -1.75
C THR A 57 -10.28 21.57 -0.45
N ARG A 58 -10.38 20.24 -0.37
CA ARG A 58 -10.92 19.51 0.79
C ARG A 58 -10.42 18.06 0.81
N THR A 59 -10.50 17.42 1.98
CA THR A 59 -10.25 15.98 2.13
C THR A 59 -11.12 15.16 1.19
N LEU A 60 -10.50 14.25 0.45
CA LEU A 60 -11.18 13.17 -0.25
C LEU A 60 -11.43 12.02 0.72
N VAL A 61 -12.68 11.54 0.78
CA VAL A 61 -13.11 10.58 1.82
C VAL A 61 -13.69 9.33 1.18
N VAL A 62 -13.13 8.17 1.50
CA VAL A 62 -13.75 6.88 1.18
C VAL A 62 -14.87 6.62 2.20
N ARG A 63 -16.09 6.44 1.71
CA ARG A 63 -17.30 6.32 2.55
C ARG A 63 -17.87 4.91 2.64
N SER A 64 -17.44 4.02 1.75
CA SER A 64 -17.85 2.60 1.74
C SER A 64 -16.83 1.73 2.45
N ALA A 65 -17.30 0.61 3.00
CA ALA A 65 -16.48 -0.43 3.59
C ALA A 65 -15.64 -1.18 2.53
N ILE A 66 -16.09 -1.24 1.27
CA ILE A 66 -15.42 -1.93 0.16
C ILE A 66 -14.85 -0.92 -0.84
N GLY A 67 -13.65 -1.19 -1.37
CA GLY A 67 -12.95 -0.30 -2.30
C GLY A 67 -12.34 0.92 -1.59
N PRO A 68 -11.75 1.88 -2.29
CA PRO A 68 -11.81 2.06 -3.73
C PRO A 68 -10.74 1.25 -4.46
N TRP A 69 -10.90 1.18 -5.78
CA TRP A 69 -9.89 0.74 -6.74
C TRP A 69 -9.38 1.97 -7.50
N LEU A 70 -8.52 2.75 -6.86
CA LEU A 70 -7.94 3.97 -7.42
C LEU A 70 -6.60 3.66 -8.09
N TYR A 71 -6.53 3.91 -9.39
CA TYR A 71 -5.35 3.69 -10.22
C TYR A 71 -5.00 4.98 -10.96
N GLY A 72 -3.82 5.54 -10.68
CA GLY A 72 -3.26 6.55 -11.55
C GLY A 72 -2.63 5.94 -12.80
N GLN A 73 -2.46 6.77 -13.83
CA GLN A 73 -1.71 6.41 -15.02
C GLN A 73 -0.22 6.20 -14.72
N SER A 74 0.34 7.03 -13.82
CA SER A 74 1.71 6.92 -13.35
C SER A 74 1.87 7.63 -12.00
N ARG A 75 2.78 7.11 -11.15
CA ARG A 75 3.08 7.70 -9.83
C ARG A 75 3.42 9.19 -9.93
N ASP A 76 4.26 9.54 -10.89
CA ASP A 76 4.86 10.88 -10.98
C ASP A 76 4.03 11.83 -11.86
N GLY A 77 3.19 11.30 -12.75
CA GLY A 77 2.32 12.09 -13.63
C GLY A 77 0.94 12.38 -13.06
N VAL A 78 0.42 11.55 -12.15
CA VAL A 78 -0.84 11.80 -11.43
C VAL A 78 -0.56 12.42 -10.08
N ILE A 79 -0.96 13.68 -9.88
CA ILE A 79 -0.74 14.41 -8.63
C ILE A 79 -2.08 14.90 -8.10
N ILE A 80 -2.56 14.33 -7.00
CA ILE A 80 -3.68 14.88 -6.23
C ILE A 80 -3.09 15.87 -5.24
N ARG A 81 -3.29 17.18 -5.47
CA ARG A 81 -2.66 18.25 -4.70
C ARG A 81 -3.69 19.05 -3.91
N LEU A 82 -3.52 19.10 -2.59
CA LEU A 82 -4.29 19.98 -1.72
C LEU A 82 -3.76 21.42 -1.83
N ASP A 83 -4.68 22.38 -1.81
CA ASP A 83 -4.33 23.80 -1.75
C ASP A 83 -3.54 24.15 -0.48
N ASP A 84 -2.61 25.09 -0.61
CA ASP A 84 -1.85 25.60 0.52
C ASP A 84 -2.77 26.32 1.53
N ASN A 85 -2.55 26.10 2.83
CA ASN A 85 -3.34 26.69 3.92
C ASN A 85 -4.85 26.40 3.83
N THR A 86 -5.23 25.20 3.40
CA THR A 86 -6.63 24.77 3.33
C THR A 86 -7.19 24.62 4.75
N PRO A 87 -8.23 25.38 5.15
CA PRO A 87 -8.83 25.25 6.47
C PRO A 87 -9.57 23.91 6.63
N ASP A 88 -9.66 23.42 7.86
CA ASP A 88 -10.47 22.26 8.25
C ASP A 88 -10.15 20.95 7.50
N CYS A 89 -8.95 20.83 6.94
CA CYS A 89 -8.50 19.65 6.20
C CYS A 89 -7.55 18.80 7.05
N THR A 90 -8.01 17.62 7.49
CA THR A 90 -7.20 16.72 8.34
C THR A 90 -6.29 15.79 7.53
N SER A 91 -6.60 15.57 6.25
CA SER A 91 -5.75 14.82 5.33
C SER A 91 -6.09 15.13 3.87
N VAL A 92 -5.21 14.85 2.91
CA VAL A 92 -5.60 14.92 1.48
C VAL A 92 -6.57 13.78 1.15
N LEU A 93 -6.24 12.56 1.59
CA LEU A 93 -7.05 11.36 1.38
C LEU A 93 -7.27 10.61 2.70
N ARG A 94 -8.53 10.35 3.04
CA ARG A 94 -8.95 9.55 4.19
C ARG A 94 -9.70 8.31 3.72
N THR A 95 -9.21 7.12 4.03
CA THR A 95 -9.82 5.87 3.55
C THR A 95 -10.96 5.34 4.44
N HIS A 96 -11.52 6.22 5.27
CA HIS A 96 -12.64 5.94 6.17
C HIS A 96 -13.46 7.24 6.42
N PRO A 97 -14.80 7.18 6.58
CA PRO A 97 -15.61 8.36 6.75
C PRO A 97 -15.47 9.00 8.13
N ARG A 98 -15.19 8.20 9.17
CA ARG A 98 -15.00 8.65 10.56
C ARG A 98 -13.53 8.91 10.87
N GLU A 99 -13.29 9.69 11.91
CA GLU A 99 -11.95 9.93 12.48
C GLU A 99 -11.73 9.20 13.81
N GLU A 100 -12.78 8.62 14.36
CA GLU A 100 -12.81 7.85 15.59
C GLU A 100 -13.86 6.75 15.48
N ASP A 101 -13.83 5.79 16.40
CA ASP A 101 -14.75 4.65 16.47
C ASP A 101 -15.00 3.99 15.09
N PRO A 102 -14.05 3.17 14.59
CA PRO A 102 -14.17 2.52 13.29
C PRO A 102 -15.38 1.60 13.17
N GLY A 103 -16.00 1.19 14.29
CA GLY A 103 -17.14 0.28 14.33
C GLY A 103 -16.76 -1.17 14.01
N SER A 104 -16.27 -1.43 12.79
CA SER A 104 -15.79 -2.74 12.35
C SER A 104 -14.41 -2.63 11.70
N ALA A 105 -13.64 -3.72 11.74
CA ALA A 105 -12.42 -3.89 10.97
C ALA A 105 -12.69 -4.24 9.49
N ASP A 106 -13.96 -4.48 9.11
CA ASP A 106 -14.37 -4.93 7.77
C ASP A 106 -14.31 -3.82 6.70
N TRP A 107 -13.17 -3.14 6.60
CA TRP A 107 -12.89 -2.10 5.62
C TRP A 107 -11.87 -2.63 4.60
N PHE A 108 -12.35 -3.50 3.71
CA PHE A 108 -11.51 -4.29 2.79
C PHE A 108 -11.23 -3.63 1.45
N MET A 109 -10.16 -4.04 0.78
CA MET A 109 -9.90 -3.72 -0.63
C MET A 109 -9.58 -2.25 -0.92
N ARG A 110 -8.96 -1.50 0.01
CA ARG A 110 -8.39 -0.17 -0.28
C ARG A 110 -7.20 -0.31 -1.23
N ASN A 111 -7.43 -0.19 -2.54
CA ASN A 111 -6.39 -0.28 -3.55
C ASN A 111 -6.08 1.12 -4.08
N LEU A 112 -4.95 1.67 -3.68
CA LEU A 112 -4.46 2.96 -4.15
C LEU A 112 -3.11 2.74 -4.84
N ARG A 113 -3.04 3.01 -6.15
CA ARG A 113 -1.87 2.67 -6.95
C ARG A 113 -1.46 3.78 -7.91
N ASP A 114 -0.16 3.88 -8.13
CA ASP A 114 0.43 4.64 -9.24
C ASP A 114 0.05 6.13 -9.25
N LEU A 115 0.13 6.80 -8.09
CA LEU A 115 -0.20 8.22 -7.97
C LEU A 115 0.65 8.95 -6.91
N THR A 116 0.65 10.28 -6.96
CA THR A 116 1.19 11.16 -5.93
C THR A 116 0.05 11.83 -5.16
N VAL A 117 0.16 11.84 -3.83
CA VAL A 117 -0.63 12.65 -2.91
C VAL A 117 0.27 13.78 -2.39
N ASP A 118 -0.07 15.02 -2.73
CA ASP A 118 0.69 16.21 -2.34
C ASP A 118 -0.15 17.05 -1.37
N VAL A 119 0.32 17.17 -0.13
CA VAL A 119 -0.37 17.92 0.93
C VAL A 119 -0.19 19.43 0.80
N GLY A 120 0.59 19.93 -0.16
CA GLY A 120 0.89 21.35 -0.28
C GLY A 120 1.61 21.87 0.96
N ARG A 121 1.31 23.10 1.40
CA ARG A 121 1.82 23.68 2.65
C ARG A 121 0.73 23.71 3.72
N ASN A 122 0.52 22.58 4.38
CA ASN A 122 -0.51 22.41 5.40
C ASN A 122 0.08 21.63 6.61
N PRO A 123 0.77 22.30 7.55
CA PRO A 123 1.57 21.65 8.59
C PRO A 123 0.79 20.73 9.53
N GLU A 124 -0.52 20.97 9.72
CA GLU A 124 -1.38 20.15 10.59
C GLU A 124 -2.15 19.05 9.83
N THR A 125 -1.89 18.88 8.53
CA THR A 125 -2.62 17.97 7.65
C THR A 125 -1.78 16.74 7.31
N ASP A 126 -2.40 15.56 7.35
CA ASP A 126 -1.75 14.31 6.94
C ASP A 126 -1.80 14.16 5.40
N GLY A 127 -0.82 13.47 4.81
CA GLY A 127 -0.93 13.07 3.40
C GLY A 127 -2.09 12.10 3.21
N ILE A 128 -1.96 10.91 3.80
CA ILE A 128 -2.97 9.86 3.73
C ILE A 128 -3.28 9.35 5.14
N ARG A 129 -4.55 9.44 5.54
CA ARG A 129 -5.10 8.70 6.70
C ARG A 129 -5.57 7.35 6.23
N TYR A 130 -4.74 6.34 6.47
CA TYR A 130 -4.83 5.03 5.83
C TYR A 130 -5.39 3.97 6.80
N PHE A 131 -6.68 3.71 6.67
CA PHE A 131 -7.40 2.61 7.29
C PHE A 131 -7.76 1.58 6.22
N ALA A 132 -7.18 0.40 6.32
CA ALA A 132 -7.38 -0.67 5.34
C ALA A 132 -7.12 -2.05 5.97
N THR A 133 -7.96 -3.02 5.61
CA THR A 133 -7.89 -4.39 6.14
C THR A 133 -7.85 -5.41 5.01
N ASN A 134 -7.17 -6.53 5.24
CA ASN A 134 -6.95 -7.65 4.32
C ASN A 134 -6.29 -7.23 3.00
N THR A 135 -7.07 -7.15 1.92
CA THR A 135 -6.60 -6.80 0.57
C THR A 135 -6.36 -5.29 0.38
N GLY A 136 -6.06 -4.59 1.48
CA GLY A 136 -5.64 -3.19 1.50
C GLY A 136 -4.21 -3.04 1.00
N ILE A 137 -4.04 -2.29 -0.09
CA ILE A 137 -2.76 -2.09 -0.77
C ILE A 137 -2.56 -0.62 -1.10
N LEU A 138 -1.47 -0.04 -0.60
CA LEU A 138 -0.88 1.21 -1.07
C LEU A 138 0.38 0.83 -1.88
N ARG A 139 0.36 0.97 -3.20
CA ARG A 139 1.47 0.48 -4.05
C ARG A 139 1.94 1.52 -5.05
N ASN A 140 3.26 1.74 -5.14
CA ASN A 140 3.85 2.69 -6.08
C ASN A 140 3.25 4.09 -5.94
N VAL A 141 3.17 4.58 -4.70
CA VAL A 141 2.57 5.88 -4.36
C VAL A 141 3.64 6.81 -3.80
N ARG A 142 3.60 8.09 -4.19
CA ARG A 142 4.38 9.13 -3.52
C ARG A 142 3.49 9.97 -2.61
N VAL A 143 3.95 10.27 -1.41
CA VAL A 143 3.33 11.23 -0.50
C VAL A 143 4.30 12.37 -0.24
N ALA A 144 3.92 13.58 -0.61
CA ALA A 144 4.81 14.74 -0.63
C ALA A 144 4.16 15.99 -0.03
N GLY A 145 4.97 17.02 0.19
CA GLY A 145 4.55 18.36 0.63
C GLY A 145 5.11 18.71 2.00
N HIS A 146 4.44 19.62 2.70
CA HIS A 146 4.79 20.06 4.05
C HIS A 146 3.59 19.87 4.99
N GLY A 147 3.47 18.67 5.55
CA GLY A 147 2.38 18.29 6.44
C GLY A 147 2.86 17.57 7.71
N LYS A 148 1.90 17.01 8.44
CA LYS A 148 2.11 16.38 9.75
C LYS A 148 2.63 14.95 9.61
N LEU A 149 1.78 14.03 9.15
CA LEU A 149 2.14 12.64 8.89
C LEU A 149 2.02 12.34 7.40
N GLY A 150 3.02 11.69 6.79
CA GLY A 150 2.91 11.24 5.41
C GLY A 150 1.81 10.19 5.27
N ILE A 151 1.99 9.06 5.97
CA ILE A 151 0.98 8.02 6.10
C ILE A 151 0.64 7.85 7.57
N ASN A 152 -0.60 8.17 7.91
CA ASN A 152 -1.16 7.95 9.23
C ASN A 152 -2.00 6.67 9.19
N ALA A 153 -1.38 5.54 9.49
CA ALA A 153 -2.05 4.24 9.69
C ALA A 153 -2.33 3.99 11.19
N GLY A 154 -2.43 5.06 11.98
CA GLY A 154 -2.69 5.03 13.41
C GLY A 154 -3.86 5.90 13.86
N PHE A 155 -4.57 6.56 12.94
CA PHE A 155 -5.67 7.46 13.31
C PHE A 155 -6.89 6.73 13.89
N MET A 156 -7.00 5.40 13.71
CA MET A 156 -8.02 4.55 14.33
C MET A 156 -7.48 3.14 14.66
N GLN A 157 -8.16 2.44 15.57
CA GLN A 157 -7.60 1.30 16.31
C GLN A 157 -7.47 -0.05 15.57
N ILE A 158 -8.37 -0.37 14.65
CA ILE A 158 -8.50 -1.76 14.12
C ILE A 158 -8.18 -1.85 12.63
N SER A 159 -7.16 -1.10 12.20
CA SER A 159 -6.67 -1.13 10.81
C SER A 159 -5.66 -2.25 10.60
N GLY A 160 -5.87 -3.03 9.54
CA GLY A 160 -4.95 -4.06 9.10
C GLY A 160 -5.59 -5.45 9.14
N PRO A 161 -4.93 -6.48 8.57
CA PRO A 161 -3.62 -6.41 7.92
C PRO A 161 -3.67 -5.64 6.59
N ASN A 162 -2.59 -4.95 6.21
CA ASN A 162 -2.47 -4.27 4.91
C ASN A 162 -1.01 -4.21 4.43
N LEU A 163 -0.82 -3.85 3.16
CA LEU A 163 0.47 -3.74 2.48
C LEU A 163 0.74 -2.30 2.02
N ILE A 164 1.89 -1.78 2.42
CA ILE A 164 2.48 -0.53 1.92
C ILE A 164 3.75 -0.90 1.15
N GLN A 165 3.72 -0.77 -0.18
CA GLN A 165 4.78 -1.28 -1.05
C GLN A 165 5.25 -0.24 -2.08
N ASP A 166 6.55 -0.11 -2.29
CA ASP A 166 7.13 0.82 -3.29
C ASP A 166 6.69 2.27 -3.06
N VAL A 167 6.61 2.70 -1.80
CA VAL A 167 6.09 4.02 -1.43
C VAL A 167 7.22 4.99 -1.10
N GLU A 168 7.14 6.20 -1.63
CA GLU A 168 8.04 7.31 -1.31
C GLU A 168 7.31 8.36 -0.46
N ILE A 169 7.88 8.76 0.67
CA ILE A 169 7.34 9.80 1.54
C ILE A 169 8.40 10.89 1.74
N GLY A 170 8.02 12.17 1.70
CA GLY A 170 8.91 13.21 2.18
C GLY A 170 8.31 14.59 2.48
N GLY A 171 8.96 15.30 3.40
CA GLY A 171 8.59 16.65 3.85
C GLY A 171 7.60 16.73 5.03
N PHE A 172 7.45 15.64 5.79
CA PHE A 172 6.51 15.54 6.92
C PHE A 172 7.22 15.67 8.29
N GLU A 173 6.48 15.84 9.38
CA GLU A 173 7.04 15.64 10.73
C GLU A 173 7.44 14.18 10.91
N LYS A 174 6.51 13.27 10.58
CA LYS A 174 6.77 11.84 10.55
C LYS A 174 6.39 11.22 9.22
N GLY A 175 7.19 10.27 8.75
CA GLY A 175 6.95 9.60 7.49
C GLY A 175 5.75 8.67 7.55
N VAL A 176 5.85 7.62 8.37
CA VAL A 176 4.80 6.63 8.58
C VAL A 176 4.55 6.45 10.08
N LEU A 177 3.29 6.57 10.49
CA LEU A 177 2.82 6.11 11.79
C LEU A 177 2.04 4.81 11.59
N SER A 178 2.57 3.71 12.13
CA SER A 178 1.89 2.43 12.25
C SER A 178 1.43 2.24 13.70
N GLN A 179 0.12 2.32 13.93
CA GLN A 179 -0.42 2.21 15.28
C GLN A 179 -1.60 1.26 15.38
N TRP A 180 -1.74 0.63 16.56
CA TRP A 180 -2.85 -0.25 16.96
C TRP A 180 -2.87 -1.62 16.28
N VAL A 181 -4.01 -2.32 16.24
CA VAL A 181 -4.06 -3.73 15.84
C VAL A 181 -4.48 -3.93 14.40
N TRP A 182 -3.67 -4.73 13.74
CA TRP A 182 -3.96 -6.04 13.11
C TRP A 182 -2.78 -6.48 12.24
N GLY A 183 -1.77 -5.62 12.17
CA GLY A 183 -0.50 -5.85 11.50
C GLY A 183 -0.38 -5.04 10.23
N GLN A 184 0.86 -4.78 9.81
CA GLN A 184 1.16 -4.14 8.53
C GLN A 184 2.44 -4.72 7.94
N THR A 185 2.50 -4.77 6.61
CA THR A 185 3.72 -5.09 5.88
C THR A 185 4.18 -3.85 5.11
N LEU A 186 5.41 -3.42 5.35
CA LEU A 186 6.08 -2.36 4.62
C LEU A 186 7.18 -3.00 3.76
N SER A 187 7.11 -2.84 2.44
CA SER A 187 8.09 -3.40 1.50
C SER A 187 8.63 -2.31 0.59
N ARG A 188 9.95 -2.10 0.62
CA ARG A 188 10.64 -1.10 -0.24
C ARG A 188 10.07 0.31 -0.07
N VAL A 189 9.91 0.71 1.20
CA VAL A 189 9.45 2.05 1.57
C VAL A 189 10.63 2.99 1.71
N MET A 190 10.50 4.19 1.16
CA MET A 190 11.52 5.23 1.19
C MET A 190 10.98 6.50 1.84
N ILE A 191 11.63 6.95 2.91
CA ILE A 191 11.21 8.10 3.70
C ILE A 191 12.33 9.13 3.71
N ARG A 192 12.02 10.38 3.34
CA ARG A 192 13.01 11.44 3.18
C ARG A 192 12.62 12.72 3.88
N ASN A 193 13.60 13.44 4.41
CA ASN A 193 13.43 14.82 4.88
C ASN A 193 12.28 14.96 5.90
N CYS A 194 12.19 14.03 6.85
CA CYS A 194 11.22 14.11 7.93
C CYS A 194 11.80 14.98 9.06
N ARG A 195 10.96 15.82 9.68
CA ARG A 195 11.42 16.75 10.73
C ARG A 195 11.63 16.07 12.08
N GLU A 196 11.04 14.90 12.32
CA GLU A 196 11.16 14.16 13.58
C GLU A 196 11.55 12.69 13.38
N VAL A 197 10.66 11.88 12.78
CA VAL A 197 10.79 10.42 12.74
C VAL A 197 10.49 9.88 11.34
N GLY A 198 11.29 8.92 10.86
CA GLY A 198 10.97 8.19 9.63
C GLY A 198 9.75 7.29 9.81
N LEU A 199 9.95 6.16 10.49
CA LEU A 199 8.91 5.18 10.82
C LEU A 199 8.68 5.13 12.33
N GLU A 200 7.44 5.34 12.75
CA GLU A 200 7.00 5.10 14.13
C GLU A 200 6.07 3.89 14.18
N VAL A 201 6.40 2.92 15.05
CA VAL A 201 5.59 1.74 15.31
C VAL A 201 5.21 1.70 16.79
N CYS A 202 3.92 1.56 17.04
CA CYS A 202 3.37 1.58 18.38
C CYS A 202 2.12 0.69 18.44
N ALA A 203 2.03 -0.26 19.35
CA ALA A 203 0.82 -1.12 19.48
C ALA A 203 0.45 -1.98 18.28
N ASN A 204 1.32 -2.08 17.28
CA ASN A 204 1.11 -2.82 16.04
C ASN A 204 2.21 -3.85 15.78
N SER A 205 1.89 -4.87 14.97
CA SER A 205 2.85 -5.89 14.51
C SER A 205 3.26 -5.61 13.06
N VAL A 206 4.49 -5.17 12.85
CA VAL A 206 4.93 -4.65 11.55
C VAL A 206 6.10 -5.48 11.01
N ALA A 207 5.88 -6.08 9.84
CA ALA A 207 6.94 -6.63 9.02
C ALA A 207 7.47 -5.54 8.09
N VAL A 208 8.78 -5.32 8.09
CA VAL A 208 9.43 -4.30 7.27
C VAL A 208 10.57 -4.95 6.49
N GLU A 209 10.56 -4.76 5.17
CA GLU A 209 11.69 -5.11 4.31
C GLU A 209 12.15 -3.93 3.47
N ASP A 210 13.47 -3.83 3.31
CA ASP A 210 14.14 -2.84 2.45
C ASP A 210 13.72 -1.38 2.73
N LEU A 211 13.71 -0.99 4.00
CA LEU A 211 13.36 0.36 4.43
C LEU A 211 14.54 1.32 4.22
N THR A 212 14.30 2.42 3.51
CA THR A 212 15.26 3.51 3.37
C THR A 212 14.76 4.75 4.10
N VAL A 213 15.57 5.32 4.99
CA VAL A 213 15.27 6.60 5.65
C VAL A 213 16.46 7.55 5.49
N GLU A 214 16.21 8.72 4.90
CA GLU A 214 17.22 9.74 4.64
C GLU A 214 16.81 11.07 5.25
N ASN A 215 17.72 11.76 5.93
CA ASN A 215 17.52 13.09 6.48
C ASN A 215 16.32 13.17 7.44
N ALA A 216 16.26 12.26 8.41
CA ALA A 216 15.32 12.31 9.53
C ALA A 216 16.09 12.19 10.85
N PRO A 217 15.81 13.03 11.88
CA PRO A 217 16.55 12.96 13.15
C PRO A 217 16.58 11.57 13.78
N LEU A 218 15.48 10.82 13.68
CA LEU A 218 15.37 9.42 14.07
C LEU A 218 14.80 8.59 12.91
N ALA A 219 15.44 7.49 12.53
CA ALA A 219 14.96 6.67 11.42
C ALA A 219 13.78 5.78 11.82
N VAL A 220 13.91 5.07 12.93
CA VAL A 220 12.85 4.18 13.44
C VAL A 220 12.62 4.40 14.94
N LEU A 221 11.36 4.58 15.32
CA LEU A 221 10.89 4.58 16.69
C LEU A 221 9.96 3.39 16.91
N ASN A 222 10.34 2.45 17.77
CA ASN A 222 9.47 1.35 18.20
C ASN A 222 9.11 1.52 19.68
N THR A 223 7.84 1.73 19.99
CA THR A 223 7.39 2.18 21.32
C THR A 223 6.06 1.55 21.76
N TYR A 224 5.60 1.92 22.96
CA TYR A 224 4.30 1.59 23.52
C TYR A 224 3.33 2.78 23.39
N PRO A 225 2.01 2.54 23.27
CA PRO A 225 1.02 3.56 23.50
C PRO A 225 0.93 3.71 25.01
N ASN A 226 1.12 4.93 25.48
CA ASN A 226 0.84 5.26 26.88
C ASN A 226 1.73 4.41 27.82
N ASP A 227 1.21 4.01 28.99
CA ASP A 227 1.89 3.17 29.99
C ASP A 227 1.58 1.67 29.85
N TRP A 228 1.02 1.23 28.72
CA TRP A 228 0.57 -0.15 28.52
C TRP A 228 1.64 -1.02 27.87
N THR A 229 2.45 -1.69 28.70
CA THR A 229 3.58 -2.53 28.27
C THR A 229 3.20 -3.72 27.38
N TRP A 230 1.95 -4.18 27.39
CA TRP A 230 1.48 -5.30 26.55
C TRP A 230 1.04 -4.89 25.14
N TRP A 231 0.93 -3.59 24.89
CA TRP A 231 0.55 -3.01 23.60
C TRP A 231 1.76 -2.39 22.91
N GLY A 232 2.94 -2.97 23.05
CA GLY A 232 4.13 -2.45 22.39
C GLY A 232 4.11 -2.68 20.88
N GLY A 233 4.88 -1.89 20.13
CA GLY A 233 5.18 -2.22 18.74
C GLY A 233 6.02 -3.51 18.65
N VAL A 234 5.69 -4.36 17.69
CA VAL A 234 6.38 -5.62 17.39
C VAL A 234 6.92 -5.52 15.97
N VAL A 235 8.22 -5.33 15.82
CA VAL A 235 8.83 -5.03 14.51
C VAL A 235 9.77 -6.15 14.09
N ALA A 236 9.60 -6.63 12.85
CA ALA A 236 10.59 -7.45 12.16
C ALA A 236 11.15 -6.65 10.98
N LEU A 237 12.36 -6.12 11.10
CA LEU A 237 13.05 -5.28 10.11
C LEU A 237 14.14 -6.08 9.40
N LEU A 238 13.96 -6.32 8.09
CA LEU A 238 14.90 -7.06 7.24
C LEU A 238 15.43 -6.13 6.15
N GLY A 239 16.68 -5.67 6.29
CA GLY A 239 17.25 -4.71 5.35
C GLY A 239 16.81 -3.27 5.66
N GLY A 240 17.76 -2.46 6.12
CA GLY A 240 17.53 -1.04 6.40
C GLY A 240 18.70 -0.18 5.96
N ARG A 241 18.44 0.98 5.35
CA ARG A 241 19.47 1.97 5.00
C ARG A 241 19.08 3.32 5.57
N PHE A 242 19.77 3.73 6.64
CA PHE A 242 19.46 4.95 7.37
C PHE A 242 20.60 5.95 7.25
N SER A 243 20.33 7.17 6.79
CA SER A 243 21.37 8.19 6.62
C SER A 243 20.91 9.60 6.95
N GLY A 244 21.86 10.47 7.31
CA GLY A 244 21.62 11.91 7.46
C GLY A 244 20.77 12.31 8.66
N GLY A 245 20.71 11.46 9.70
CA GLY A 245 19.96 11.77 10.92
C GLY A 245 20.75 12.54 11.97
N SER A 246 20.30 12.48 13.23
CA SER A 246 20.93 13.24 14.32
C SER A 246 22.30 12.65 14.70
N PRO A 247 23.39 13.44 14.66
CA PRO A 247 24.73 12.97 15.04
C PRO A 247 24.87 12.71 16.56
N GLU A 248 23.89 13.13 17.36
CA GLU A 248 23.83 12.90 18.81
C GLU A 248 22.90 11.74 19.19
N GLY A 249 22.08 11.26 18.25
CA GLY A 249 21.04 10.26 18.49
C GLY A 249 21.33 8.90 17.83
N PRO A 250 20.58 7.86 18.23
CA PRO A 250 20.63 6.57 17.55
C PRO A 250 19.83 6.60 16.24
N ALA A 251 20.14 5.72 15.29
CA ALA A 251 19.30 5.52 14.10
C ALA A 251 17.96 4.86 14.44
N ILE A 252 17.98 3.88 15.35
CA ILE A 252 16.80 3.18 15.87
C ILE A 252 16.67 3.44 17.37
N ARG A 253 15.49 3.85 17.83
CA ARG A 253 15.13 3.83 19.26
C ARG A 253 14.09 2.74 19.48
N ASN A 254 14.43 1.77 20.33
CA ASN A 254 13.58 0.62 20.61
C ASN A 254 13.22 0.53 22.09
N ALA A 255 11.94 0.69 22.41
CA ALA A 255 11.43 0.40 23.75
C ALA A 255 10.74 -0.97 23.83
N SER A 256 10.39 -1.57 22.69
CA SER A 256 9.50 -2.75 22.60
C SER A 256 10.15 -3.92 21.82
N VAL A 257 9.36 -4.86 21.29
CA VAL A 257 9.85 -6.04 20.57
C VAL A 257 10.35 -5.64 19.18
N LEU A 258 11.64 -5.86 18.95
CA LEU A 258 12.31 -5.67 17.67
C LEU A 258 13.16 -6.91 17.33
N TYR A 259 13.04 -7.35 16.09
CA TYR A 259 14.06 -8.14 15.40
C TYR A 259 14.55 -7.31 14.22
N ALA A 260 15.86 -7.09 14.11
CA ALA A 260 16.45 -6.37 12.99
C ALA A 260 17.63 -7.15 12.41
N ARG A 261 17.80 -7.14 11.10
CA ARG A 261 19.01 -7.65 10.44
C ARG A 261 19.30 -6.87 9.16
N ASP A 262 20.57 -6.88 8.76
CA ASP A 262 21.04 -6.22 7.54
C ASP A 262 20.72 -4.72 7.50
N VAL A 263 20.91 -4.05 8.63
CA VAL A 263 20.69 -2.59 8.74
C VAL A 263 22.03 -1.87 8.65
N GLN A 264 22.10 -0.88 7.78
CA GLN A 264 23.23 0.03 7.61
C GLN A 264 22.83 1.42 8.09
N THR A 265 23.69 2.05 8.90
CA THR A 265 23.44 3.40 9.42
C THR A 265 24.62 4.34 9.16
N HIS A 266 24.33 5.58 8.80
CA HIS A 266 25.34 6.61 8.54
C HIS A 266 24.89 7.98 9.06
N GLY A 267 25.77 8.69 9.76
CA GLY A 267 25.45 10.01 10.32
C GLY A 267 24.67 10.01 11.64
N PHE A 268 24.64 8.86 12.35
CA PHE A 268 24.07 8.72 13.69
C PHE A 268 25.16 8.45 14.74
N ALA A 269 24.90 8.77 16.01
CA ALA A 269 25.82 8.47 17.11
C ALA A 269 25.95 6.96 17.36
N SER A 270 24.86 6.22 17.17
CA SER A 270 24.81 4.76 17.25
C SER A 270 23.77 4.18 16.30
N ALA A 271 23.87 2.89 16.00
CA ALA A 271 22.87 2.23 15.15
C ALA A 271 21.54 2.03 15.88
N LEU A 272 21.58 1.67 17.17
CA LEU A 272 20.38 1.39 17.95
C LEU A 272 20.60 1.70 19.44
N SER A 273 19.59 2.32 20.06
CA SER A 273 19.46 2.37 21.52
C SER A 273 18.20 1.63 21.94
N SER A 274 18.31 0.76 22.95
CA SER A 274 17.20 -0.08 23.39
C SER A 274 17.10 -0.20 24.90
N THR A 275 15.87 -0.14 25.40
CA THR A 275 15.55 -0.42 26.81
C THR A 275 15.22 -1.89 27.06
N THR A 276 15.27 -2.75 26.04
CA THR A 276 15.00 -4.18 26.16
C THR A 276 16.25 -4.98 26.55
N PRO A 277 16.13 -6.26 26.92
CA PRO A 277 17.29 -7.10 27.28
C PRO A 277 18.37 -7.20 26.21
N GLY A 278 18.04 -6.98 24.94
CA GLY A 278 19.00 -6.94 23.84
C GLY A 278 20.00 -5.78 23.89
N GLY A 279 19.71 -4.71 24.66
CA GLY A 279 20.61 -3.58 24.87
C GLY A 279 20.88 -2.74 23.61
N ASP A 280 21.82 -1.80 23.75
CA ASP A 280 22.23 -0.88 22.68
C ASP A 280 23.17 -1.54 21.65
N VAL A 281 23.18 -1.02 20.42
CA VAL A 281 24.15 -1.37 19.37
C VAL A 281 24.84 -0.11 18.88
N LYS A 282 26.17 -0.05 19.10
CA LYS A 282 26.98 1.12 18.71
C LYS A 282 27.02 1.37 17.20
N GLY A 283 26.90 0.34 16.36
CA GLY A 283 26.90 0.49 14.90
C GLY A 283 28.32 0.61 14.28
N PRO A 284 28.41 1.04 13.01
CA PRO A 284 27.34 1.62 12.18
C PRO A 284 26.32 0.60 11.65
N ASP A 285 26.68 -0.68 11.58
CA ASP A 285 25.82 -1.71 11.00
C ASP A 285 25.22 -2.64 12.06
N ILE A 286 24.02 -3.15 11.80
CA ILE A 286 23.37 -4.20 12.57
C ILE A 286 23.25 -5.44 11.68
N THR A 287 24.13 -6.43 11.92
CA THR A 287 24.10 -7.71 11.19
C THR A 287 22.86 -8.54 11.56
N GLU A 288 22.57 -8.65 12.86
CA GLU A 288 21.35 -9.24 13.42
C GLU A 288 21.19 -8.76 14.87
N TYR A 289 19.97 -8.44 15.28
CA TYR A 289 19.61 -7.95 16.60
C TYR A 289 18.25 -8.54 17.02
N PRO A 290 18.23 -9.41 18.03
CA PRO A 290 17.02 -9.77 18.74
C PRO A 290 16.90 -8.94 20.04
N SER A 291 15.80 -8.18 20.17
CA SER A 291 15.51 -7.40 21.39
C SER A 291 15.31 -8.24 22.66
N HIS A 292 14.94 -9.51 22.48
CA HIS A 292 14.61 -10.48 23.53
C HIS A 292 15.23 -11.84 23.21
N GLU A 293 15.36 -12.71 24.22
CA GLU A 293 15.86 -14.08 24.06
C GLU A 293 15.02 -14.86 23.01
N PRO A 294 15.62 -15.34 21.90
CA PRO A 294 14.89 -16.12 20.90
C PRO A 294 14.37 -17.43 21.49
N ARG A 295 13.06 -17.70 21.33
CA ARG A 295 12.45 -18.98 21.70
C ARG A 295 12.52 -19.96 20.53
N ARG A 296 12.89 -21.21 20.82
CA ARG A 296 13.09 -22.27 19.81
C ARG A 296 12.39 -23.53 20.29
N LEU A 297 11.72 -24.23 19.37
CA LEU A 297 11.12 -25.54 19.65
C LEU A 297 12.14 -26.68 19.57
N PHE A 298 13.23 -26.49 18.81
CA PHE A 298 14.28 -27.48 18.58
C PHE A 298 15.66 -26.84 18.68
N GLU A 299 16.67 -27.65 19.02
CA GLU A 299 18.07 -27.25 18.94
C GLU A 299 18.41 -26.86 17.51
N THR A 300 18.71 -25.57 17.33
CA THR A 300 19.06 -24.98 16.05
C THR A 300 20.25 -24.05 16.30
N PRO A 301 21.23 -23.96 15.37
CA PRO A 301 22.30 -23.00 15.49
C PRO A 301 21.76 -21.57 15.59
N ALA A 302 22.42 -20.70 16.35
CA ALA A 302 22.33 -19.25 16.15
C ALA A 302 23.39 -18.87 15.10
N PRO A 303 23.12 -17.95 14.15
CA PRO A 303 22.01 -16.99 14.02
C PRO A 303 20.68 -17.56 13.45
N GLY A 304 19.62 -16.74 13.40
CA GLY A 304 18.33 -17.10 12.80
C GLY A 304 18.42 -17.39 11.28
N PRO A 305 17.37 -17.98 10.66
CA PRO A 305 17.41 -18.35 9.25
C PRO A 305 17.53 -17.10 8.35
N ARG A 306 18.69 -16.94 7.71
CA ARG A 306 19.02 -15.82 6.81
C ARG A 306 18.46 -16.04 5.41
N LEU A 307 17.14 -16.22 5.33
CA LEU A 307 16.44 -16.34 4.05
C LEU A 307 16.68 -15.07 3.21
N ALA A 308 16.99 -15.27 1.93
CA ALA A 308 17.13 -14.18 0.98
C ALA A 308 15.79 -13.44 0.85
N ILE A 309 15.86 -12.10 0.82
CA ILE A 309 14.71 -11.27 0.46
C ILE A 309 14.61 -11.33 -1.06
N GLN A 310 13.57 -11.98 -1.58
CA GLN A 310 13.30 -12.04 -3.02
C GLN A 310 12.12 -11.14 -3.35
N PRO A 311 12.25 -10.24 -4.33
CA PRO A 311 11.11 -9.47 -4.80
C PRO A 311 10.05 -10.41 -5.40
N GLU A 312 8.80 -10.00 -5.31
CA GLU A 312 7.71 -10.69 -5.98
C GLU A 312 7.92 -10.72 -7.50
N PRO A 313 7.41 -11.73 -8.22
CA PRO A 313 7.41 -11.72 -9.68
C PRO A 313 6.76 -10.45 -10.22
N GLN A 314 7.46 -9.75 -11.12
CA GLN A 314 6.91 -8.55 -11.76
C GLN A 314 5.92 -8.91 -12.86
N THR A 315 4.66 -8.52 -12.67
CA THR A 315 3.65 -8.50 -13.73
C THR A 315 3.66 -7.12 -14.39
N LEU A 316 4.35 -7.01 -15.52
CA LEU A 316 4.36 -5.76 -16.30
C LEU A 316 2.94 -5.41 -16.72
N TRP A 317 2.58 -4.13 -16.54
CA TRP A 317 1.29 -3.61 -16.95
C TRP A 317 1.28 -3.41 -18.47
N GLU A 318 0.30 -4.00 -19.17
CA GLU A 318 0.16 -3.80 -20.61
C GLU A 318 -0.39 -2.41 -20.91
N THR A 319 0.38 -1.62 -21.66
CA THR A 319 0.01 -0.25 -22.03
C THR A 319 -0.67 -0.17 -23.39
N ASP A 320 -0.40 -1.10 -24.30
CA ASP A 320 -1.09 -1.15 -25.58
C ASP A 320 -2.49 -1.74 -25.39
N LEU A 321 -3.51 -0.88 -25.45
CA LEU A 321 -4.91 -1.26 -25.24
C LEU A 321 -5.41 -2.29 -26.27
N THR A 322 -4.74 -2.45 -27.41
CA THR A 322 -5.08 -3.47 -28.41
C THR A 322 -4.66 -4.88 -28.00
N ARG A 323 -3.83 -5.00 -26.96
CA ARG A 323 -3.31 -6.26 -26.41
C ARG A 323 -4.09 -6.75 -25.18
N TRP A 324 -5.29 -6.21 -24.98
CA TRP A 324 -6.21 -6.59 -23.92
C TRP A 324 -7.39 -7.38 -24.50
N VAL A 325 -7.71 -8.52 -23.88
CA VAL A 325 -8.84 -9.37 -24.26
C VAL A 325 -9.80 -9.47 -23.08
N CYS A 326 -11.09 -9.17 -23.30
CA CYS A 326 -12.11 -9.29 -22.27
C CYS A 326 -12.72 -10.69 -22.28
N ALA A 327 -12.67 -11.41 -21.17
CA ALA A 327 -13.27 -12.75 -21.08
C ALA A 327 -14.81 -12.73 -21.29
N ASN A 328 -15.47 -11.64 -20.93
CA ASN A 328 -16.90 -11.47 -21.13
C ASN A 328 -17.30 -11.43 -22.62
N ASP A 329 -16.41 -10.93 -23.49
CA ASP A 329 -16.63 -10.94 -24.95
C ASP A 329 -16.51 -12.36 -25.54
N HIS A 330 -16.03 -13.33 -24.73
CA HIS A 330 -15.94 -14.75 -25.06
C HIS A 330 -16.97 -15.62 -24.32
N GLY A 331 -17.97 -14.98 -23.71
CA GLY A 331 -19.15 -15.63 -23.12
C GLY A 331 -19.11 -15.84 -21.61
N ALA A 332 -18.16 -15.23 -20.90
CA ALA A 332 -18.15 -15.27 -19.44
C ALA A 332 -19.21 -14.32 -18.85
N VAL A 333 -20.02 -14.80 -17.92
CA VAL A 333 -21.14 -14.03 -17.35
C VAL A 333 -21.06 -14.01 -15.81
N PRO A 334 -20.68 -12.88 -15.20
CA PRO A 334 -20.56 -12.82 -13.76
C PRO A 334 -21.91 -12.91 -13.07
N GLY A 335 -22.00 -13.73 -12.02
CA GLY A 335 -23.18 -13.78 -11.14
C GLY A 335 -24.34 -14.64 -11.60
N ASP A 336 -24.25 -15.32 -12.73
CA ASP A 336 -25.28 -16.26 -13.17
C ASP A 336 -25.17 -17.64 -12.49
N ASN A 337 -24.08 -17.87 -11.75
CA ASN A 337 -23.75 -19.11 -11.06
C ASN A 337 -23.61 -20.32 -12.02
N GLN A 338 -23.20 -20.07 -13.25
CA GLN A 338 -22.91 -21.07 -14.28
C GLN A 338 -21.39 -21.27 -14.43
N ASP A 339 -21.01 -22.34 -15.12
CA ASP A 339 -19.59 -22.66 -15.37
C ASP A 339 -19.04 -21.84 -16.55
N ASP A 340 -18.16 -20.89 -16.23
CA ASP A 340 -17.47 -20.03 -17.19
C ASP A 340 -16.14 -20.62 -17.71
N ALA A 341 -15.76 -21.85 -17.34
CA ALA A 341 -14.45 -22.42 -17.68
C ALA A 341 -14.16 -22.42 -19.19
N GLU A 342 -15.14 -22.77 -20.03
CA GLU A 342 -14.97 -22.74 -21.48
C GLU A 342 -14.83 -21.30 -22.02
N ALA A 343 -15.54 -20.33 -21.43
CA ALA A 343 -15.42 -18.93 -21.83
C ALA A 343 -14.05 -18.36 -21.49
N PHE A 344 -13.53 -18.69 -20.31
CA PHE A 344 -12.17 -18.35 -19.91
C PHE A 344 -11.16 -18.98 -20.87
N GLN A 345 -11.28 -20.27 -21.17
CA GLN A 345 -10.37 -20.92 -22.12
C GLN A 345 -10.40 -20.26 -23.51
N ARG A 346 -11.59 -19.93 -24.04
CA ARG A 346 -11.73 -19.21 -25.32
C ARG A 346 -11.05 -17.85 -25.30
N ALA A 347 -11.17 -17.09 -24.21
CA ALA A 347 -10.52 -15.79 -24.08
C ALA A 347 -9.00 -15.90 -24.04
N ILE A 348 -8.47 -16.90 -23.33
CA ILE A 348 -7.04 -17.19 -23.25
C ILE A 348 -6.50 -17.60 -24.62
N ASP A 349 -7.19 -18.49 -25.32
CA ASP A 349 -6.81 -18.94 -26.66
C ASP A 349 -6.85 -17.80 -27.68
N ALA A 350 -7.87 -16.94 -27.60
CA ALA A 350 -7.98 -15.73 -28.43
C ALA A 350 -6.84 -14.75 -28.14
N ALA A 351 -6.51 -14.52 -26.87
CA ALA A 351 -5.39 -13.68 -26.49
C ALA A 351 -4.06 -14.24 -27.02
N ALA A 352 -3.82 -15.53 -26.86
CA ALA A 352 -2.63 -16.20 -27.40
C ALA A 352 -2.55 -16.10 -28.93
N ALA A 353 -3.66 -16.31 -29.64
CA ALA A 353 -3.72 -16.22 -31.10
C ALA A 353 -3.48 -14.79 -31.61
N ALA A 354 -3.97 -13.79 -30.90
CA ALA A 354 -3.77 -12.37 -31.23
C ALA A 354 -2.40 -11.83 -30.75
N GLY A 355 -1.64 -12.63 -30.00
CA GLY A 355 -0.41 -12.17 -29.35
C GLY A 355 -0.66 -11.11 -28.27
N ALA A 356 -1.88 -11.05 -27.73
CA ALA A 356 -2.24 -10.23 -26.58
C ALA A 356 -1.59 -10.75 -25.30
N THR A 357 -1.45 -9.88 -24.31
CA THR A 357 -0.69 -10.11 -23.05
C THR A 357 -1.56 -10.02 -21.82
N THR A 358 -2.78 -9.50 -21.96
CA THR A 358 -3.70 -9.32 -20.84
C THR A 358 -5.07 -9.88 -21.16
N VAL A 359 -5.58 -10.72 -20.27
CA VAL A 359 -6.99 -11.11 -20.23
C VAL A 359 -7.62 -10.48 -18.98
N TYR A 360 -8.78 -9.86 -19.12
CA TYR A 360 -9.47 -9.23 -17.99
C TYR A 360 -10.95 -9.62 -17.92
N PHE A 361 -11.56 -9.36 -16.76
CA PHE A 361 -12.93 -9.76 -16.44
C PHE A 361 -13.72 -8.56 -15.91
N ARG A 362 -14.91 -8.26 -16.45
CA ARG A 362 -15.78 -7.13 -16.05
C ARG A 362 -16.46 -7.31 -14.67
N GLY A 363 -15.91 -8.16 -13.81
CA GLY A 363 -16.47 -8.51 -12.52
C GLY A 363 -16.50 -10.02 -12.29
N ILE A 364 -16.56 -10.41 -11.02
CA ILE A 364 -17.13 -11.68 -10.56
C ILE A 364 -18.19 -11.29 -9.53
N CYS A 365 -19.42 -11.78 -9.66
CA CYS A 365 -20.47 -11.54 -8.68
C CYS A 365 -20.88 -12.90 -8.08
N GLY A 366 -20.98 -12.99 -6.76
CA GLY A 366 -21.87 -13.99 -6.14
C GLY A 366 -23.31 -13.47 -6.13
N SER A 367 -24.28 -14.28 -5.72
CA SER A 367 -25.69 -13.90 -5.58
C SER A 367 -25.95 -12.68 -4.65
N ASN A 368 -24.92 -12.20 -3.95
CA ASN A 368 -24.96 -11.05 -3.05
C ASN A 368 -24.49 -9.72 -3.69
N GLY A 369 -24.19 -9.70 -4.99
CA GLY A 369 -24.05 -8.43 -5.74
C GLY A 369 -22.76 -7.66 -5.51
N GLU A 370 -21.67 -8.32 -5.13
CA GLU A 370 -20.35 -7.69 -5.04
C GLU A 370 -19.54 -8.01 -6.31
N SER A 371 -19.40 -7.06 -7.22
CA SER A 371 -18.55 -7.18 -8.42
C SER A 371 -17.18 -6.59 -8.14
N VAL A 372 -16.09 -7.30 -8.46
CA VAL A 372 -14.73 -6.75 -8.48
C VAL A 372 -14.06 -7.06 -9.82
N LEU A 373 -13.49 -6.04 -10.48
CA LEU A 373 -12.65 -6.22 -11.67
C LEU A 373 -11.37 -6.99 -11.29
N TRP A 374 -11.15 -8.16 -11.87
CA TRP A 374 -9.88 -8.87 -11.79
C TRP A 374 -9.12 -8.78 -13.11
N LEU A 375 -7.80 -8.70 -13.00
CA LEU A 375 -6.87 -8.64 -14.13
C LEU A 375 -5.99 -9.88 -14.10
N TRP A 376 -5.91 -10.60 -15.22
CA TRP A 376 -4.96 -11.70 -15.40
C TRP A 376 -3.98 -11.36 -16.52
N ALA A 377 -2.72 -11.12 -16.15
CA ALA A 377 -1.66 -10.94 -17.12
C ALA A 377 -1.15 -12.32 -17.56
N CYS A 378 -1.28 -12.61 -18.85
CA CYS A 378 -0.67 -13.79 -19.46
C CYS A 378 0.65 -13.35 -20.09
N GLN A 379 1.78 -13.60 -19.44
CA GLN A 379 3.07 -13.39 -20.11
C GLN A 379 3.29 -14.50 -21.15
N PRO A 380 3.46 -14.19 -22.44
CA PRO A 380 3.98 -15.16 -23.40
C PRO A 380 5.49 -15.26 -23.20
N THR A 381 5.96 -15.97 -22.17
CA THR A 381 7.38 -16.33 -22.14
C THR A 381 7.58 -17.55 -23.02
N ALA A 382 8.08 -17.33 -24.24
CA ALA A 382 8.90 -18.29 -24.94
C ALA A 382 10.23 -18.46 -24.20
N ALA A 383 10.19 -19.03 -22.99
CA ALA A 383 11.36 -19.48 -22.24
C ALA A 383 10.89 -20.47 -21.15
N SER A 384 11.06 -21.75 -21.43
CA SER A 384 11.03 -22.92 -20.53
C SER A 384 10.68 -22.67 -19.04
N VAL A 385 9.40 -22.87 -18.68
CA VAL A 385 9.03 -23.18 -17.30
C VAL A 385 9.12 -24.71 -17.09
N PRO A 386 9.83 -25.22 -16.07
CA PRO A 386 9.88 -26.65 -15.79
C PRO A 386 8.48 -27.20 -15.45
N ARG A 387 8.07 -28.27 -16.14
CA ARG A 387 6.80 -29.03 -16.03
C ARG A 387 6.51 -29.68 -14.66
N LYS A 388 6.83 -29.05 -13.51
CA LYS A 388 6.69 -29.68 -12.18
C LYS A 388 5.52 -29.20 -11.32
N TYR A 389 4.67 -28.28 -11.77
CA TYR A 389 3.50 -27.82 -11.00
C TYR A 389 2.17 -27.90 -11.77
N LEU A 390 1.93 -29.02 -12.45
CA LEU A 390 0.56 -29.42 -12.80
C LEU A 390 0.16 -30.57 -11.89
N ALA A 391 -0.62 -30.25 -10.85
CA ALA A 391 -1.31 -31.26 -10.06
C ALA A 391 -2.29 -32.00 -10.97
N ARG A 392 -2.00 -33.28 -11.23
CA ARG A 392 -2.99 -34.21 -11.79
C ARG A 392 -4.08 -34.39 -10.73
N ALA A 393 -5.27 -33.86 -10.98
CA ALA A 393 -6.48 -34.40 -10.38
C ALA A 393 -6.75 -35.77 -11.02
N THR A 394 -6.50 -36.85 -10.28
CA THR A 394 -7.05 -38.18 -10.60
C THR A 394 -8.48 -38.27 -10.06
N PRO A 395 -9.47 -38.76 -10.83
CA PRO A 395 -10.81 -38.99 -10.31
C PRO A 395 -10.86 -40.26 -9.44
N GLY A 396 -11.57 -40.14 -8.31
CA GLY A 396 -12.27 -41.16 -7.51
C GLY A 396 -11.76 -42.61 -7.44
N GLU A 397 -11.49 -43.05 -6.21
CA GLU A 397 -12.16 -44.19 -5.55
C GLU A 397 -12.40 -43.86 -4.07
#